data_AF-A0A8R1E9T2-F1
#
_entry.id   AF-A0A8R1E9T2-F1
#
_cell.length_a   1.000
_cell.length_b   1.000
_cell.length_c   1.000
_cell.angle_alpha   90.00
_cell.angle_beta   90.00
_cell.angle_gamma   90.00
#
_symmetry.space_group_name_H-M   'P 1'
#
loop_
_entity.id
_entity.type
_entity.pdbx_description
1 polymer ?
#
loop_
_entity_poly.entity_id
_entity_poly.type
_entity_poly.pdbx_seq_one_letter_code
_entity_poly.pdbx_strand_id
1 'polypeptide(L)'
;MFTGKIKQFSYKVLNKLFPYFPQNSFLGAFAKFNTYTILWRMEKSVAGAEKLEHLHLVKWLPQKDIMRHPKMKLMIAHGGYNSFLEAAQAGIPAVLMPLFADQKSMRNGLNDTEWLRFLINLPEL
;
A
#
# COMPACT_ATOMS: atom_id res chain seq x y z
N MET A 1 -1.72 -13.17 -18.00
CA MET A 1 -3.14 -12.75 -17.90
C MET A 1 -3.67 -13.28 -16.57
N PHE A 2 -4.02 -12.42 -15.60
CA PHE A 2 -4.32 -12.84 -14.21
C PHE A 2 -5.77 -13.34 -14.08
N THR A 3 -5.95 -14.60 -13.68
CA THR A 3 -7.26 -15.26 -13.66
C THR A 3 -8.06 -15.05 -12.36
N GLY A 4 -7.42 -14.67 -11.24
CA GLY A 4 -8.05 -14.49 -9.91
C GLY A 4 -8.40 -13.05 -9.48
N LYS A 5 -9.00 -12.90 -8.28
CA LYS A 5 -9.22 -11.59 -7.61
C LYS A 5 -7.88 -10.92 -7.33
N ILE A 6 -7.73 -9.64 -7.62
CA ILE A 6 -6.45 -8.90 -7.52
C ILE A 6 -6.46 -8.01 -6.28
N LYS A 7 -5.43 -8.13 -5.46
CA LYS A 7 -5.05 -7.15 -4.42
C LYS A 7 -3.73 -6.52 -4.86
N GLN A 8 -3.69 -5.20 -4.92
CA GLN A 8 -2.46 -4.48 -5.27
C GLN A 8 -1.82 -3.95 -3.99
N PHE A 9 -0.58 -4.34 -3.76
CA PHE A 9 0.29 -3.81 -2.73
C PHE A 9 1.33 -2.92 -3.39
N SER A 10 1.08 -1.61 -3.43
CA SER A 10 2.00 -0.66 -4.06
C SER A 10 2.79 0.03 -2.97
N TYR A 11 4.05 -0.38 -2.83
CA TYR A 11 4.99 0.29 -1.96
C TYR A 11 6.03 1.02 -2.82
N LYS A 12 6.08 2.35 -2.73
CA LYS A 12 7.18 3.14 -3.28
C LYS A 12 8.19 3.33 -2.15
N VAL A 13 9.06 2.34 -1.92
CA VAL A 13 10.12 2.48 -0.91
C VAL A 13 11.11 3.44 -1.54
N LEU A 14 11.26 4.64 -0.98
CA LEU A 14 12.55 5.28 -1.00
C LEU A 14 13.47 4.38 -0.17
N ASN A 15 14.05 3.36 -0.82
CA ASN A 15 14.94 2.35 -0.21
C ASN A 15 16.09 2.98 0.59
N LYS A 16 16.40 4.26 0.34
CA LYS A 16 17.36 5.06 1.12
C LYS A 16 16.92 5.38 2.56
N LEU A 17 15.61 5.39 2.87
CA LEU A 17 15.10 5.88 4.15
C LEU A 17 14.76 4.76 5.16
N PHE A 18 14.65 3.50 4.73
CA PHE A 18 14.25 2.39 5.60
C PHE A 18 15.03 1.10 5.32
N PRO A 19 16.22 0.92 5.92
CA PRO A 19 17.02 -0.29 5.76
C PRO A 19 16.39 -1.55 6.40
N TYR A 20 15.36 -1.39 7.25
CA TYR A 20 14.70 -2.46 8.00
C TYR A 20 13.20 -2.60 7.68
N PHE A 21 12.81 -2.54 6.40
CA PHE A 21 11.44 -2.89 6.05
C PHE A 21 11.18 -4.37 6.39
N PRO A 22 10.14 -4.73 7.18
CA PRO A 22 9.95 -6.08 7.70
C PRO A 22 9.37 -7.02 6.63
N GLN A 23 10.16 -7.31 5.60
CA GLN A 23 9.77 -8.11 4.43
C GLN A 23 9.23 -9.49 4.83
N ASN A 24 9.85 -10.14 5.81
CA ASN A 24 9.43 -11.46 6.30
C ASN A 24 8.03 -11.45 6.92
N SER A 25 7.66 -10.36 7.62
CA SER A 25 6.32 -10.21 8.19
C SER A 25 5.27 -10.07 7.09
N PHE A 26 5.58 -9.30 6.03
CA PHE A 26 4.71 -9.18 4.87
C PHE A 26 4.58 -10.49 4.11
N LEU A 27 5.68 -11.22 3.89
CA LEU A 27 5.64 -12.55 3.27
C LEU A 27 4.76 -13.52 4.06
N GLY A 28 4.93 -13.57 5.39
CA GLY A 28 4.10 -14.40 6.26
C GLY A 28 2.62 -14.02 6.21
N ALA A 29 2.31 -12.72 6.10
CA ALA A 29 0.95 -12.25 5.91
C ALA A 29 0.40 -12.65 4.53
N PHE A 30 1.14 -12.40 3.45
CA PHE A 30 0.73 -12.72 2.07
C PHE A 30 0.53 -14.21 1.83
N ALA A 31 1.31 -15.07 2.51
CA ALA A 31 1.13 -16.52 2.47
C ALA A 31 -0.28 -16.95 2.95
N LYS A 32 -0.85 -16.24 3.94
CA LYS A 32 -2.21 -16.51 4.46
C LYS A 32 -3.32 -16.06 3.50
N PHE A 33 -3.00 -15.27 2.47
CA PHE A 33 -3.96 -14.74 1.49
C PHE A 33 -3.82 -15.39 0.10
N ASN A 34 -3.58 -16.70 0.06
CA ASN A 34 -3.38 -17.48 -1.18
C ASN A 34 -4.56 -17.50 -2.18
N THR A 35 -5.75 -17.05 -1.77
CA THR A 35 -6.93 -16.90 -2.64
C THR A 35 -6.93 -15.59 -3.45
N TYR A 36 -5.95 -14.69 -3.20
CA TYR A 36 -5.81 -13.42 -3.89
C TYR A 36 -4.49 -13.37 -4.66
N THR A 37 -4.53 -12.79 -5.86
CA THR A 37 -3.32 -12.37 -6.56
C THR A 37 -2.79 -11.10 -5.91
N ILE A 38 -1.56 -11.12 -5.43
CA ILE A 38 -0.91 -9.99 -4.76
C ILE A 38 0.14 -9.41 -5.71
N LEU A 39 -0.07 -8.18 -6.15
CA LEU A 39 0.94 -7.42 -6.90
C LEU A 39 1.75 -6.59 -5.92
N TRP A 40 2.99 -6.96 -5.65
CA TRP A 40 3.85 -6.26 -4.70
C TRP A 40 4.92 -5.46 -5.45
N ARG A 41 4.78 -4.14 -5.45
CA ARG A 41 5.77 -3.26 -6.06
C ARG A 41 7.06 -3.20 -5.24
N MET A 42 8.17 -3.72 -5.79
CA MET A 42 9.49 -3.76 -5.16
C MET A 42 10.60 -3.56 -6.19
N GLU A 43 11.60 -2.72 -5.88
CA GLU A 43 12.78 -2.51 -6.72
C GLU A 43 13.78 -3.68 -6.63
N LYS A 44 13.89 -4.26 -5.43
CA LYS A 44 14.80 -5.37 -5.11
C LYS A 44 14.02 -6.68 -5.01
N SER A 45 14.70 -7.79 -5.27
CA SER A 45 14.17 -9.11 -4.94
C SER A 45 13.94 -9.24 -3.43
N VAL A 46 12.94 -10.04 -3.07
CA VAL A 46 12.61 -10.38 -1.69
C VAL A 46 12.73 -11.89 -1.56
N ALA A 47 13.67 -12.37 -0.75
CA ALA A 47 13.91 -13.79 -0.57
C ALA A 47 12.67 -14.48 0.03
N GLY A 48 12.25 -15.62 -0.52
CA GLY A 48 11.07 -16.36 -0.09
C GLY A 48 9.78 -15.97 -0.82
N ALA A 49 9.79 -14.87 -1.60
CA ALA A 49 8.64 -14.50 -2.42
C ALA A 49 8.40 -15.50 -3.57
N GLU A 50 9.47 -16.13 -4.07
CA GLU A 50 9.41 -17.15 -5.12
C GLU A 50 8.62 -18.41 -4.73
N LYS A 51 8.39 -18.61 -3.43
CA LYS A 51 7.61 -19.74 -2.90
C LYS A 51 6.10 -19.50 -2.94
N LEU A 52 5.66 -18.28 -3.28
CA LEU A 52 4.26 -17.87 -3.27
C LEU A 52 3.80 -17.59 -4.70
N GLU A 53 3.16 -18.56 -5.36
CA GLU A 53 2.75 -18.44 -6.77
C GLU A 53 1.78 -17.27 -7.04
N HIS A 54 0.97 -16.91 -6.04
CA HIS A 54 0.02 -15.82 -6.11
C HIS A 54 0.63 -14.45 -5.81
N LEU A 55 1.92 -14.38 -5.46
CA LEU A 55 2.65 -13.15 -5.18
C LEU A 55 3.56 -12.77 -6.35
N HIS A 56 3.31 -11.61 -6.95
CA HIS A 56 4.11 -11.10 -8.06
C HIS A 56 4.89 -9.87 -7.61
N LEU A 57 6.22 -10.00 -7.54
CA LEU A 57 7.13 -8.88 -7.37
C LEU A 57 7.28 -8.13 -8.70
N VAL A 58 7.01 -6.84 -8.69
CA VAL A 58 6.98 -6.00 -9.89
C VAL A 58 7.71 -4.69 -9.64
N LYS A 59 8.59 -4.28 -10.55
CA LYS A 59 9.34 -3.03 -10.39
C LYS A 59 8.46 -1.81 -10.69
N TRP A 60 7.62 -1.94 -11.71
CA TRP A 60 6.73 -0.89 -12.17
C TRP A 60 5.36 -1.48 -12.52
N LEU A 61 4.33 -0.66 -12.30
CA LEU A 61 2.93 -0.99 -12.53
C LEU A 61 2.19 0.28 -12.98
N PRO A 62 1.27 0.19 -13.96
CA PRO A 62 0.36 1.28 -14.28
C PRO A 62 -0.70 1.41 -13.18
N GLN A 63 -0.35 2.09 -12.08
CA GLN A 63 -1.14 2.13 -10.84
C GLN A 63 -2.60 2.52 -11.07
N LYS A 64 -2.88 3.58 -11.84
CA LYS A 64 -4.25 4.04 -12.14
C LYS A 64 -5.10 2.98 -12.85
N ASP A 65 -4.51 2.27 -13.82
CA ASP A 65 -5.23 1.26 -14.59
C ASP A 65 -5.54 0.03 -13.74
N ILE A 66 -4.61 -0.35 -12.85
CA ILE A 66 -4.84 -1.46 -11.92
C ILE A 66 -5.91 -1.10 -10.88
N MET A 67 -5.90 0.13 -10.37
CA MET A 67 -6.92 0.56 -9.42
C MET A 67 -8.32 0.58 -10.04
N ARG A 68 -8.43 0.82 -11.35
CA ARG A 68 -9.68 0.74 -12.11
C ARG A 68 -10.02 -0.68 -12.58
N HIS A 69 -9.14 -1.65 -12.35
CA HIS A 69 -9.37 -3.01 -12.80
C HIS A 69 -10.52 -3.65 -12.00
N PRO A 70 -11.50 -4.32 -12.63
CA PRO A 70 -12.71 -4.82 -11.94
C PRO A 70 -12.41 -5.87 -10.85
N LYS A 71 -11.25 -6.53 -10.95
CA LYS A 71 -10.80 -7.50 -9.94
C LYS A 71 -10.05 -6.87 -8.77
N MET A 72 -9.77 -5.57 -8.79
CA MET A 72 -9.10 -4.86 -7.70
C MET A 72 -9.97 -4.88 -6.44
N LYS A 73 -9.38 -5.27 -5.30
CA LYS A 73 -10.09 -5.38 -4.02
C LYS A 73 -9.52 -4.53 -2.90
N LEU A 74 -8.22 -4.22 -2.96
CA LEU A 74 -7.55 -3.53 -1.88
C LEU A 74 -6.26 -2.92 -2.39
N MET A 75 -6.04 -1.64 -2.09
CA MET A 75 -4.73 -1.02 -2.17
C MET A 75 -4.09 -0.96 -0.79
N ILE A 76 -2.81 -1.31 -0.69
CA ILE A 76 -2.02 -1.06 0.51
C ILE A 76 -0.88 -0.12 0.13
N ALA A 77 -0.77 1.02 0.82
CA ALA A 77 0.16 2.11 0.49
C ALA A 77 0.70 2.80 1.74
N HIS A 78 1.77 3.59 1.59
CA HIS A 78 2.41 4.31 2.70
C HIS A 78 1.74 5.63 3.10
N GLY A 79 0.60 5.98 2.49
CA GLY A 79 -0.11 7.22 2.81
C GLY A 79 0.29 8.45 1.98
N GLY A 80 1.09 8.32 0.91
CA GLY A 80 1.32 9.44 0.00
C GLY A 80 0.02 9.97 -0.60
N TYR A 81 -0.21 11.29 -0.50
CA TYR A 81 -1.47 11.97 -0.86
C TYR A 81 -2.02 11.56 -2.23
N ASN A 82 -1.15 11.49 -3.25
CA ASN A 82 -1.57 11.13 -4.61
C ASN A 82 -2.14 9.71 -4.70
N SER A 83 -1.52 8.72 -4.04
CA SER A 83 -2.02 7.34 -4.09
C SER A 83 -3.33 7.20 -3.32
N PHE A 84 -3.48 7.94 -2.22
CA PHE A 84 -4.74 7.99 -1.49
C PHE A 84 -5.88 8.59 -2.34
N LEU A 85 -5.63 9.74 -2.98
CA LEU A 85 -6.62 10.38 -3.84
C LEU A 85 -7.02 9.49 -5.02
N GLU A 86 -6.05 8.84 -5.67
CA GLU A 86 -6.35 7.94 -6.78
C GLU A 86 -7.18 6.73 -6.35
N ALA A 87 -6.95 6.18 -5.15
CA ALA A 87 -7.75 5.09 -4.60
C ALA A 87 -9.17 5.54 -4.24
N ALA A 88 -9.32 6.72 -3.65
CA ALA A 88 -10.62 7.33 -3.37
C ALA A 88 -11.41 7.58 -4.65
N GLN A 89 -10.77 8.15 -5.68
CA GLN A 89 -11.36 8.38 -7.00
C GLN A 89 -11.77 7.08 -7.70
N ALA A 90 -11.02 6.00 -7.50
CA ALA A 90 -11.36 4.68 -8.05
C ALA A 90 -12.40 3.92 -7.21
N GLY A 91 -12.83 4.46 -6.05
CA GLY A 91 -13.80 3.80 -5.16
C GLY A 91 -13.29 2.50 -4.55
N ILE A 92 -11.97 2.34 -4.41
CA ILE A 92 -11.37 1.13 -3.87
C ILE A 92 -10.96 1.29 -2.40
N PRO A 93 -11.15 0.26 -1.57
CA PRO A 93 -10.62 0.26 -0.21
C PRO A 93 -9.10 0.43 -0.19
N ALA A 94 -8.59 1.24 0.73
CA ALA A 94 -7.16 1.47 0.93
C ALA A 94 -6.75 1.28 2.39
N VAL A 95 -5.66 0.55 2.62
CA VAL A 95 -4.97 0.50 3.92
C VAL A 95 -3.73 1.39 3.82
N LEU A 96 -3.67 2.40 4.67
CA LEU A 96 -2.54 3.30 4.77
C LEU A 96 -1.64 2.83 5.92
N MET A 97 -0.41 2.45 5.60
CA MET A 97 0.62 2.12 6.57
C MET A 97 1.69 3.20 6.52
N PRO A 98 1.51 4.33 7.25
CA PRO A 98 2.49 5.39 7.28
C PRO A 98 3.82 4.84 7.77
N LEU A 99 4.87 5.04 6.99
CA LEU A 99 6.22 4.74 7.42
C LEU A 99 6.80 6.00 8.01
N PHE A 100 7.55 5.85 9.10
CA PHE A 100 8.06 6.91 9.98
C PHE A 100 8.86 8.07 9.34
N ALA A 101 9.02 8.12 8.01
CA ALA A 101 9.74 9.19 7.30
C ALA A 101 8.83 10.25 6.66
N ASP A 102 7.54 10.00 6.44
CA ASP A 102 6.63 11.05 5.94
C ASP A 102 6.04 11.91 7.06
N GLN A 103 6.23 11.50 8.32
CA GLN A 103 5.88 12.34 9.45
C GLN A 103 6.69 13.63 9.48
N LYS A 104 7.94 13.70 8.97
CA LYS A 104 8.67 14.98 9.00
C LYS A 104 8.08 16.05 8.07
N SER A 105 7.48 15.65 6.94
CA SER A 105 6.82 16.61 6.04
C SER A 105 5.39 16.93 6.47
N MET A 106 4.70 16.01 7.14
CA MET A 106 3.37 16.27 7.72
C MET A 106 3.41 16.93 9.12
N ARG A 107 4.60 16.98 9.76
CA ARG A 107 4.84 17.64 11.06
C ARG A 107 5.07 19.15 10.97
N ASN A 108 5.27 19.69 9.77
CA ASN A 108 5.54 21.13 9.60
C ASN A 108 4.30 21.97 9.26
N GLY A 109 3.11 21.36 9.17
CA GLY A 109 1.88 22.06 8.76
C GLY A 109 0.84 22.25 9.88
N LEU A 110 0.71 21.30 10.80
CA LEU A 110 -0.29 21.33 11.87
C LEU A 110 0.28 20.56 13.08
N ASN A 111 0.17 21.14 14.27
CA ASN A 111 0.63 20.51 15.50
C ASN A 111 -0.22 19.25 15.82
N ASP A 112 0.35 18.25 16.50
CA ASP A 112 -0.29 16.94 16.75
C ASP A 112 -1.68 17.05 17.41
N THR A 113 -1.95 18.16 18.10
CA THR A 113 -3.23 18.50 18.71
C THR A 113 -4.31 18.95 17.72
N GLU A 114 -3.97 19.52 16.57
CA GLU A 114 -4.91 19.97 15.53
C GLU A 114 -5.43 18.79 14.69
N TRP A 115 -4.59 17.78 14.43
CA TRP A 115 -4.99 16.57 13.72
C TRP A 115 -5.99 15.71 14.52
N LEU A 116 -5.78 15.58 15.82
CA LEU A 116 -6.72 14.87 16.70
C LEU A 116 -8.06 15.61 16.78
N ARG A 117 -8.06 16.95 16.75
CA ARG A 117 -9.28 17.76 16.71
C ARG A 117 -10.05 17.62 15.40
N PHE A 118 -9.37 17.48 14.26
CA PHE A 118 -10.02 17.23 12.97
C PHE A 118 -10.70 15.85 12.95
N LEU A 119 -10.04 14.80 13.45
CA LEU A 119 -10.58 13.44 13.46
C LEU A 119 -11.73 13.24 14.46
N ILE A 120 -11.73 13.95 15.60
CA ILE A 120 -12.77 13.84 16.64
C ILE A 120 -14.03 14.66 16.30
N ASN A 121 -13.92 15.71 15.48
CA ASN A 121 -15.06 16.59 15.14
C ASN A 121 -15.67 16.33 13.75
N LEU A 122 -15.39 15.20 13.13
CA LEU A 122 -16.13 14.82 11.91
C LEU A 122 -17.54 14.39 12.31
N PRO A 123 -18.61 15.07 11.83
CA PRO A 123 -19.96 14.57 12.04
C PRO A 123 -20.08 13.22 11.33
N GLU A 124 -20.62 12.24 12.06
CA GLU A 124 -20.85 10.89 11.55
C GLU A 124 -21.67 10.94 10.25
N LEU A 125 -21.15 10.30 9.20
CA LEU A 125 -21.87 10.00 7.95
C LEU A 125 -22.24 8.52 7.93
#